data_AF-A0A6J6ZN68-F1
#
_entry.id   AF-A0A6J6ZN68-F1
#
_cell.length_a   1.000
_cell.length_b   1.000
_cell.length_c   1.000
_cell.angle_alpha   90.00
_cell.angle_beta   90.00
_cell.angle_gamma   90.00
#
_symmetry.space_group_name_H-M   'P 1'
#
loop_
_entity.id
_entity.type
_entity.pdbx_description
1 polymer ?
#
loop_
_entity_poly.entity_id
_entity_poly.type
_entity_poly.pdbx_seq_one_letter_code
_entity_poly.pdbx_strand_id
1 'polypeptide(L)' 'MINTPVGRGVRADGWLIRTAAVQRSIPIITTTAGFNAAVEGIRFLQSHELSIKSLQEWLA' A
#
# COMPACT_ATOMS: atom_id res chain seq x y z
N MET A 1 -0.42 4.68 6.82
CA MET A 1 -1.34 4.08 7.83
C MET A 1 -1.91 2.77 7.28
N ILE A 2 -2.17 1.78 8.12
CA ILE A 2 -2.79 0.49 7.70
C ILE A 2 -4.15 0.37 8.40
N ASN A 3 -5.23 0.27 7.63
CA ASN A 3 -6.58 0.07 8.15
C ASN A 3 -7.23 -1.13 7.46
N THR A 4 -6.92 -2.33 7.94
CA THR A 4 -7.51 -3.56 7.41
C THR A 4 -8.79 -3.90 8.19
N PRO A 5 -9.99 -3.79 7.57
CA PRO A 5 -11.23 -4.14 8.27
C PRO A 5 -11.31 -5.66 8.48
N VAL A 6 -11.50 -6.09 9.74
CA VAL A 6 -11.75 -7.49 10.11
C VAL A 6 -13.06 -7.60 10.90
N GLY A 7 -13.99 -8.44 10.45
CA GLY A 7 -15.29 -8.63 11.11
C GLY A 7 -16.33 -7.53 10.85
N ARG A 8 -17.56 -7.70 11.39
CA ARG A 8 -18.73 -6.84 11.07
C ARG A 8 -18.82 -5.53 11.88
N GLY A 9 -18.21 -5.45 13.07
CA GLY A 9 -18.38 -4.34 14.02
C GLY A 9 -17.49 -3.10 13.82
N VAL A 10 -16.43 -3.20 13.02
CA VAL A 10 -15.40 -2.13 12.84
C VAL A 10 -15.69 -1.15 11.69
N ARG A 11 -16.91 -1.16 11.14
CA ARG A 11 -17.21 -0.41 9.90
C ARG A 11 -17.29 1.10 10.09
N ALA A 12 -17.89 1.57 11.18
CA ALA A 12 -18.09 3.00 11.44
C ALA A 12 -16.75 3.72 11.70
N ASP A 13 -15.98 3.23 12.68
CA ASP A 13 -14.68 3.82 13.02
C ASP A 13 -13.68 3.67 11.88
N GLY A 14 -13.67 2.51 11.20
CA GLY A 14 -12.86 2.31 10.02
C GLY A 14 -13.19 3.32 8.91
N TRP A 15 -14.47 3.65 8.70
CA TRP A 15 -14.86 4.67 7.72
C TRP A 15 -14.33 6.06 8.12
N LEU A 16 -14.51 6.47 9.38
CA LEU A 16 -14.00 7.76 9.87
C LEU A 16 -12.48 7.87 9.72
N ILE A 17 -11.74 6.82 10.09
CA ILE A 17 -10.28 6.76 9.97
C ILE A 17 -9.84 6.93 8.51
N ARG A 18 -10.45 6.21 7.58
CA ARG A 18 -10.12 6.30 6.15
C ARG A 18 -10.45 7.68 5.59
N THR A 19 -11.61 8.23 5.92
CA THR A 19 -12.02 9.59 5.50
C THR A 19 -11.02 10.63 6.00
N ALA A 20 -10.63 10.56 7.28
CA ALA A 20 -9.66 11.48 7.88
C ALA A 20 -8.28 11.41 7.22
N ALA A 21 -7.85 10.23 6.75
CA ALA A 21 -6.58 10.04 6.04
C ALA A 21 -6.61 10.68 4.66
N VAL A 22 -7.67 10.44 3.88
CA VAL A 22 -7.86 11.04 2.55
C VAL A 22 -7.89 12.56 2.64
N GLN A 23 -8.64 13.13 3.60
CA GLN A 23 -8.72 14.58 3.81
C GLN A 23 -7.37 15.24 4.14
N ARG A 24 -6.42 14.47 4.68
CA ARG A 24 -5.09 14.97 5.07
C ARG A 24 -4.00 14.55 4.09
N SER A 25 -4.37 13.95 2.93
CA SER A 25 -3.43 13.42 1.95
C SER A 25 -2.43 12.41 2.55
N ILE A 26 -2.86 11.65 3.56
CA ILE A 26 -2.04 10.63 4.21
C ILE A 26 -2.26 9.31 3.47
N PRO A 27 -1.21 8.69 2.90
CA PRO A 27 -1.32 7.38 2.27
C PRO A 27 -1.83 6.31 3.25
N ILE A 28 -2.77 5.51 2.76
CA ILE A 28 -3.46 4.48 3.53
C ILE A 28 -3.55 3.17 2.76
N ILE A 29 -3.23 2.07 3.44
CA ILE A 29 -3.36 0.70 2.93
C ILE A 29 -4.50 0.02 3.67
N THR A 30 -5.45 -0.58 2.95
CA THR A 30 -6.67 -1.14 3.54
C THR A 30 -6.73 -2.66 3.52
N THR A 31 -5.70 -3.33 3.00
CA THR A 31 -5.65 -4.79 2.88
C THR A 31 -4.29 -5.31 3.34
N THR A 32 -4.28 -6.52 3.91
CA THR A 32 -3.04 -7.19 4.28
C THR A 32 -2.16 -7.48 3.07
N ALA A 33 -2.76 -7.86 1.93
CA ALA A 33 -2.02 -8.11 0.70
C ALA A 33 -1.30 -6.85 0.18
N GLY A 34 -1.98 -5.70 0.17
CA GLY A 34 -1.36 -4.42 -0.20
C GLY A 34 -0.26 -3.99 0.78
N PHE A 35 -0.42 -4.31 2.06
CA PHE A 35 0.60 -4.02 3.06
C PHE A 35 1.86 -4.87 2.84
N ASN A 36 1.69 -6.17 2.61
CA ASN A 36 2.80 -7.07 2.29
C ASN A 36 3.55 -6.62 1.03
N ALA A 37 2.84 -6.22 -0.03
CA ALA A 37 3.47 -5.70 -1.25
C ALA A 37 4.27 -4.41 -0.99
N ALA A 38 3.75 -3.50 -0.17
CA ALA A 38 4.46 -2.27 0.20
C ALA A 38 5.73 -2.56 1.02
N VAL A 39 5.67 -3.50 1.98
CA VAL A 39 6.85 -3.93 2.75
C VAL A 39 7.92 -4.52 1.84
N GLU A 40 7.52 -5.36 0.89
CA GLU A 40 8.47 -5.96 -0.05
C GLU A 40 9.10 -4.92 -0.98
N GLY A 41 8.30 -3.98 -1.49
CA GLY A 41 8.82 -2.85 -2.27
C GLY A 41 9.81 -1.99 -1.50
N ILE A 42 9.51 -1.66 -0.23
CA ILE A 42 10.43 -0.90 0.64
C ILE A 42 11.73 -1.69 0.88
N ARG A 43 11.63 -2.99 1.18
CA ARG A 43 12.79 -3.85 1.40
C ARG A 43 13.68 -3.90 0.15
N PHE A 44 13.08 -4.04 -1.03
CA PHE A 44 13.80 -4.00 -2.30
C PHE A 44 14.56 -2.68 -2.46
N LEU A 45 13.88 -1.54 -2.31
CA LEU A 45 14.48 -0.21 -2.45
C LEU A 45 15.57 0.09 -1.41
N GLN A 46 15.52 -0.53 -0.24
CA GLN A 46 16.55 -0.38 0.79
C GLN A 46 17.83 -1.19 0.50
N SER A 47 17.73 -2.23 -0.32
CA SER A 47 18.82 -3.20 -0.55
C SER A 47 19.31 -3.24 -2.00
N HIS A 48 18.57 -2.65 -2.94
CA HIS A 48 18.83 -2.68 -4.37
C HIS A 48 18.52 -1.33 -5.00
N GLU A 49 19.27 -0.98 -6.05
CA GLU A 49 18.95 0.15 -6.92
C GLU A 49 17.95 -0.26 -8.00
N LEU A 50 17.16 0.70 -8.47
CA LEU A 50 16.25 0.47 -9.58
C LEU A 50 17.04 0.37 -10.89
N SER A 51 16.81 -0.69 -11.65
CA SER A 51 17.30 -0.80 -13.02
C SER A 51 16.22 -0.34 -14.01
N ILE A 52 16.67 0.24 -15.12
CA ILE A 52 15.80 0.67 -16.21
C ILE A 52 15.83 -0.42 -17.29
N LYS A 53 14.66 -0.83 -17.75
CA LYS A 53 14.51 -1.71 -18.92
C LYS A 53 13.49 -1.08 -19.86
N SER A 54 13.81 -0.98 -21.15
CA SER A 54 12.82 -0.54 -22.13
C SER A 54 11.71 -1.59 -22.28
N LEU A 55 10.52 -1.17 -22.74
CA LEU A 55 9.42 -2.10 -22.96
C LEU A 55 9.78 -3.16 -24.00
N GLN A 56 10.56 -2.78 -25.02
CA GLN A 56 11.04 -3.67 -26.08
C GLN A 56 11.97 -4.75 -25.51
N GLU A 57 12.95 -4.37 -24.68
CA GLU A 57 13.84 -5.34 -24.01
C GLU A 57 13.10 -6.19 -22.98
N TRP A 58 12.01 -5.69 -22.39
CA TRP A 58 11.20 -6.47 -21.47
C TRP A 58 10.35 -7.53 -22.17
N LEU A 59 9.87 -7.25 -23.38
CA LEU A 59 9.04 -8.15 -24.20
C LEU A 59 9.83 -9.14 -25.07
N ALA A 60 11.15 -8.94 -25.21
CA ALA A 60 12.07 -9.85 -25.91
C ALA A 60 12.38 -11.10 -25.06
#